data_AF-A0A7S1HVZ7-F1
#
_entry.id   AF-A0A7S1HVZ7-F1
#
_cell.length_a   1.000
_cell.length_b   1.000
_cell.length_c   1.000
_cell.angle_alpha   90.00
_cell.angle_beta   90.00
_cell.angle_gamma   90.00
#
_symmetry.space_group_name_H-M   'P 1'
#
loop_
_entity.id
_entity.type
_entity.pdbx_description
1 polymer ?
#
loop_
_entity_poly.entity_id
_entity_poly.type
_entity_poly.pdbx_seq_one_letter_code
_entity_poly.pdbx_strand_id
1 'polypeptide(L)'
;MAEAGYAHELLNKGRMRSATFWNPAVFESLATYNKDRTLITHLRHKADTPEASSELFVVNCHLTAGPEAGRRLRQMHEALDTIRKEQNKAKATPTPPVVVVGDFNSQGNSAVRHLLLNQEVTPEFRESGDPTERGVQGQQITSKTRKQTVGPFQDAYARAYESGPSPATLVVPLLDDKMVHQDTGAITADVTEQVRKMFGKFSSDRQVMTRPEVEQWLLTINKVLGRGSEYRSAMKRMEERGAEHMTFDDFLSVYESELKEGKFWGVEYDLGVVNGQGMAEPGSPPFEATFDYVYYTTQTLKVHSVQEVLTQAETAAVKSGSRLPNEWHPSDHLPVTVTLQFAAEEA
;
A
#
# COMPACT_ATOMS: atom_id res chain seq x y z
N MET A 1 6.10 3.23 18.58
CA MET A 1 6.17 1.75 18.63
C MET A 1 7.41 1.24 19.37
N ALA A 2 8.63 1.61 18.96
CA ALA A 2 9.83 1.27 19.75
C ALA A 2 9.77 1.82 21.19
N GLU A 3 9.32 3.07 21.35
CA GLU A 3 9.02 3.68 22.66
C GLU A 3 7.92 2.93 23.44
N ALA A 4 7.04 2.21 22.74
CA ALA A 4 6.01 1.36 23.33
C ALA A 4 6.51 -0.08 23.60
N GLY A 5 7.82 -0.34 23.47
CA GLY A 5 8.44 -1.63 23.78
C GLY A 5 8.44 -2.66 22.65
N TYR A 6 8.01 -2.30 21.44
CA TYR A 6 7.99 -3.23 20.30
C TYR A 6 9.34 -3.28 19.57
N ALA A 7 9.80 -4.50 19.28
CA ALA A 7 10.86 -4.73 18.32
C ALA A 7 10.30 -4.65 16.89
N HIS A 8 11.17 -4.38 15.91
CA HIS A 8 10.71 -4.19 14.54
C HIS A 8 11.77 -4.49 13.49
N GLU A 9 11.29 -4.76 12.28
CA GLU A 9 12.07 -4.78 11.03
C GLU A 9 11.44 -3.84 10.03
N LEU A 10 12.27 -3.27 9.17
CA LEU A 10 11.86 -2.32 8.15
C LEU A 10 12.40 -2.76 6.79
N LEU A 11 11.55 -2.73 5.77
CA LEU A 11 11.98 -3.03 4.40
C LEU A 11 13.12 -2.08 3.98
N ASN A 12 14.26 -2.61 3.55
CA ASN A 12 15.47 -1.80 3.32
C ASN A 12 15.35 -0.81 2.15
N LYS A 13 14.44 -1.04 1.21
CA LYS A 13 14.32 -0.28 -0.04
C LYS A 13 12.91 0.26 -0.23
N GLY A 14 12.81 1.39 -0.93
CA GLY A 14 11.53 2.05 -1.24
C GLY A 14 11.29 3.29 -0.38
N ARG A 15 10.47 4.21 -0.89
CA ARG A 15 10.03 5.41 -0.14
C ARG A 15 8.98 5.05 0.89
N MET A 16 7.98 4.28 0.48
CA MET A 16 7.01 3.63 1.36
C MET A 16 7.54 2.24 1.67
N ARG A 17 7.72 1.95 2.95
CA ARG A 17 8.42 0.77 3.43
C ARG A 17 7.52 0.04 4.41
N SER A 18 7.22 -1.21 4.11
CA SER A 18 6.58 -2.12 5.04
C SER A 18 7.46 -2.29 6.28
N ALA A 19 6.83 -2.29 7.45
CA ALA A 19 7.48 -2.52 8.72
C ALA A 19 6.70 -3.59 9.49
N THR A 20 7.42 -4.57 10.04
CA THR A 20 6.82 -5.59 10.90
C THR A 20 7.25 -5.32 12.33
N PHE A 21 6.28 -5.15 13.22
CA PHE A 21 6.50 -4.93 14.66
C PHE A 21 6.05 -6.16 15.44
N TRP A 22 6.77 -6.51 16.52
CA TRP A 22 6.38 -7.58 17.42
C TRP A 22 6.76 -7.27 18.87
N ASN A 23 6.07 -7.90 19.81
CA ASN A 23 6.44 -7.81 21.22
C ASN A 23 7.65 -8.74 21.50
N PRO A 24 8.83 -8.21 21.85
CA PRO A 24 10.03 -9.02 22.05
C PRO A 24 9.95 -9.90 23.31
N ALA A 25 9.01 -9.66 24.22
CA ALA A 25 8.73 -10.56 25.34
C ALA A 25 8.02 -11.85 24.88
N VAL A 26 7.28 -11.80 23.77
CA VAL A 26 6.47 -12.90 23.24
C VAL A 26 7.13 -13.57 22.04
N PHE A 27 7.82 -12.80 21.20
CA PHE A 27 8.46 -13.30 19.99
C PHE A 27 9.95 -12.97 19.92
N GLU A 28 10.73 -13.91 19.40
CA GLU A 28 12.10 -13.72 18.95
C GLU A 28 12.14 -13.65 17.42
N SER A 29 12.90 -12.72 16.84
CA SER A 29 13.17 -12.74 15.40
C SER A 29 14.34 -13.66 15.10
N LEU A 30 14.11 -14.66 14.25
CA LEU A 30 15.12 -15.63 13.82
C LEU A 30 15.83 -15.19 12.55
N ALA A 31 15.10 -14.59 11.61
CA ALA A 31 15.62 -14.14 10.34
C ALA A 31 14.72 -13.10 9.68
N THR A 32 15.33 -12.24 8.86
CA THR A 32 14.63 -11.20 8.10
C THR A 32 15.11 -11.23 6.65
N TYR A 33 14.17 -11.22 5.71
CA TYR A 33 14.46 -11.21 4.28
C TYR A 33 13.79 -10.02 3.60
N ASN A 34 14.59 -9.26 2.87
CA ASN A 34 14.16 -8.09 2.12
C ASN A 34 14.08 -8.44 0.63
N LYS A 35 12.90 -8.29 0.02
CA LYS A 35 12.65 -8.53 -1.40
C LYS A 35 12.05 -7.29 -2.05
N ASP A 36 11.76 -7.34 -3.35
CA ASP A 36 11.07 -6.23 -4.02
C ASP A 36 9.69 -6.08 -3.39
N ARG A 37 9.47 -4.96 -2.68
CA ARG A 37 8.18 -4.55 -2.10
C ARG A 37 7.56 -5.52 -1.08
N THR A 38 8.35 -6.48 -0.58
CA THR A 38 7.93 -7.46 0.45
C THR A 38 9.02 -7.63 1.51
N LEU A 39 8.61 -7.63 2.78
CA LEU A 39 9.43 -7.88 3.96
C LEU A 39 8.97 -9.20 4.59
N ILE A 40 9.86 -10.18 4.66
CA ILE A 40 9.59 -11.47 5.30
C ILE A 40 10.29 -11.48 6.66
N THR A 41 9.53 -11.68 7.74
CA THR A 41 10.03 -11.81 9.11
C THR A 41 9.74 -13.22 9.62
N HIS A 42 10.77 -13.94 10.05
CA HIS A 42 10.65 -15.28 10.65
C HIS A 42 10.73 -15.13 12.16
N LEU A 43 9.62 -15.42 12.84
CA LEU A 43 9.46 -15.25 14.28
C LEU A 43 9.34 -16.61 14.98
N ARG A 44 9.82 -16.68 16.23
CA ARG A 44 9.57 -17.78 17.15
C ARG A 44 8.81 -17.28 18.36
N HIS A 45 7.70 -17.92 18.69
CA HIS A 45 6.98 -17.72 19.93
C HIS A 45 7.81 -18.24 21.11
N LYS A 46 8.07 -17.38 22.09
CA LYS A 46 8.76 -17.71 23.33
C LYS A 46 7.76 -18.37 24.27
N ALA A 47 7.74 -19.70 24.28
CA ALA A 47 6.99 -20.46 25.26
C ALA A 47 7.86 -20.78 26.49
N ASP A 48 7.22 -21.16 27.60
CA ASP A 48 7.90 -21.55 28.83
C ASP A 48 8.77 -22.81 28.67
N THR A 49 8.47 -23.64 27.66
CA THR A 49 9.26 -24.82 27.30
C THR A 49 9.62 -24.83 25.81
N PRO A 50 10.80 -25.38 25.43
CA PRO A 50 11.21 -25.49 24.02
C PRO A 50 10.20 -26.26 23.16
N GLU A 51 9.55 -27.27 23.71
CA GLU A 51 8.58 -28.13 23.02
C GLU A 51 7.27 -27.39 22.68
N ALA A 52 6.96 -26.32 23.41
CA ALA A 52 5.79 -25.47 23.16
C ALA A 52 6.12 -24.26 22.27
N SER A 53 7.38 -24.10 21.84
CA SER A 53 7.76 -23.02 20.94
C SER A 53 7.24 -23.29 19.53
N SER A 54 6.59 -22.30 18.93
CA SER A 54 6.09 -22.37 17.56
C SER A 54 6.75 -21.28 16.72
N GLU A 55 7.00 -21.58 15.45
CA GLU A 55 7.55 -20.61 14.50
C GLU A 55 6.44 -20.03 13.61
N LEU A 56 6.67 -18.84 13.07
CA LEU A 56 5.73 -18.12 12.22
C LEU A 56 6.50 -17.29 11.19
N PHE A 57 6.08 -17.35 9.93
CA PHE A 57 6.52 -16.38 8.92
C PHE A 57 5.46 -15.31 8.72
N VAL A 58 5.89 -14.04 8.74
CA VAL A 58 5.06 -12.88 8.39
C VAL A 58 5.64 -12.24 7.13
N VAL A 59 4.87 -12.25 6.05
CA VAL A 59 5.16 -11.47 4.84
C VAL A 59 4.35 -10.18 4.93
N ASN A 60 5.03 -9.04 5.08
CA ASN A 60 4.42 -7.72 4.99
C ASN A 60 4.73 -7.11 3.62
N CYS A 61 3.72 -6.70 2.87
CA CYS A 61 3.85 -6.19 1.52
C CYS A 61 3.27 -4.79 1.33
N HIS A 62 3.79 -4.11 0.32
CA HIS A 62 3.15 -2.97 -0.34
C HIS A 62 3.48 -3.16 -1.81
N LEU A 63 2.70 -3.97 -2.52
CA LEU A 63 3.00 -4.41 -3.89
C LEU A 63 2.95 -3.24 -4.89
N THR A 64 3.45 -3.46 -6.10
CA THR A 64 3.46 -2.39 -7.13
C THR A 64 2.05 -1.92 -7.45
N ALA A 65 1.84 -0.60 -7.43
CA ALA A 65 0.61 0.06 -7.85
C ALA A 65 0.48 0.17 -9.38
N GLY A 66 -0.72 0.51 -9.85
CA GLY A 66 -1.02 0.70 -11.28
C GLY A 66 -1.23 -0.60 -12.06
N PRO A 67 -1.22 -0.58 -13.39
CA PRO A 67 -1.52 -1.73 -14.25
C PRO A 67 -0.35 -2.74 -14.36
N GLU A 68 0.24 -3.15 -13.23
CA GLU A 68 1.49 -3.91 -13.11
C GLU A 68 1.28 -5.32 -12.51
N ALA A 69 0.19 -5.98 -12.91
CA ALA A 69 -0.25 -7.29 -12.42
C ALA A 69 0.86 -8.36 -12.43
N GLY A 70 1.61 -8.47 -13.54
CA GLY A 70 2.72 -9.42 -13.66
C GLY A 70 3.84 -9.16 -12.67
N ARG A 71 4.08 -7.89 -12.32
CA ARG A 71 5.08 -7.51 -11.32
C ARG A 71 4.59 -7.83 -9.91
N ARG A 72 3.32 -7.55 -9.58
CA ARG A 72 2.70 -7.96 -8.30
C ARG A 72 2.80 -9.47 -8.09
N LEU A 73 2.47 -10.26 -9.12
CA LEU A 73 2.57 -11.72 -9.08
C LEU A 73 4.00 -12.18 -8.78
N ARG A 74 5.00 -11.60 -9.45
CA ARG A 74 6.42 -11.93 -9.21
C ARG A 74 6.86 -11.58 -7.79
N GLN A 75 6.49 -10.40 -7.28
CA GLN A 75 6.83 -9.95 -5.94
C GLN A 75 6.33 -10.92 -4.86
N MET A 76 5.07 -11.36 -4.97
CA MET A 76 4.52 -12.35 -4.04
C MET A 76 5.17 -13.72 -4.22
N HIS A 77 5.35 -14.17 -5.47
CA HIS A 77 5.98 -15.47 -5.75
C HIS A 77 7.40 -15.57 -5.17
N GLU A 78 8.22 -14.52 -5.30
CA GLU A 78 9.57 -14.47 -4.73
C GLU A 78 9.59 -14.51 -3.21
N ALA A 79 8.60 -13.88 -2.55
CA ALA A 79 8.46 -13.94 -1.08
C ALA A 79 8.14 -15.37 -0.61
N LEU A 80 7.17 -16.04 -1.24
CA LEU A 80 6.81 -17.43 -0.91
C LEU A 80 7.93 -18.42 -1.26
N ASP A 81 8.64 -18.22 -2.37
CA ASP A 81 9.79 -19.03 -2.77
C ASP A 81 10.94 -18.95 -1.75
N THR A 82 11.12 -17.78 -1.13
CA THR A 82 12.10 -17.55 -0.05
C THR A 82 11.74 -18.37 1.18
N ILE A 83 10.47 -18.33 1.61
CA ILE A 83 9.99 -19.15 2.74
C ILE A 83 10.19 -20.64 2.46
N ARG A 84 9.82 -21.12 1.27
CA ARG A 84 10.02 -22.52 0.87
C ARG A 84 11.49 -22.94 0.96
N LYS A 85 12.42 -22.08 0.53
CA LYS A 85 13.86 -22.36 0.59
C LYS A 85 14.35 -22.50 2.04
N GLU A 86 13.88 -21.65 2.94
CA GLU A 86 14.22 -21.73 4.37
C GLU A 86 13.62 -22.97 5.03
N GLN A 87 12.36 -23.30 4.74
CA GLN A 87 11.72 -24.52 5.22
C GLN A 87 12.48 -25.78 4.79
N ASN A 88 12.91 -25.84 3.52
CA ASN A 88 13.71 -26.95 2.99
C ASN A 88 15.08 -27.06 3.68
N LYS A 89 15.71 -25.93 4.00
CA LYS A 89 16.99 -25.88 4.71
C LYS A 89 16.86 -26.37 6.15
N ALA A 90 15.78 -25.97 6.84
CA ALA A 90 15.51 -26.35 8.21
C ALA A 90 15.02 -27.81 8.35
N LYS A 91 14.54 -28.43 7.27
CA LYS A 91 13.81 -29.71 7.30
C LYS A 91 12.64 -29.68 8.31
N ALA A 92 12.04 -28.51 8.49
CA ALA A 92 11.02 -28.28 9.51
C ALA A 92 9.78 -29.13 9.21
N THR A 93 9.36 -29.93 10.19
CA THR A 93 8.11 -30.69 10.16
C THR A 93 7.44 -30.53 11.52
N PRO A 94 6.19 -30.03 11.60
CA PRO A 94 5.35 -29.54 10.50
C PRO A 94 5.85 -28.20 9.91
N THR A 95 5.32 -27.85 8.72
CA THR A 95 5.61 -26.57 8.05
C THR A 95 5.17 -25.39 8.93
N PRO A 96 6.04 -24.42 9.26
CA PRO A 96 5.64 -23.27 10.05
C PRO A 96 4.51 -22.47 9.40
N PRO A 97 3.54 -21.96 10.16
CA PRO A 97 2.48 -21.09 9.65
C PRO A 97 3.02 -19.86 8.93
N VAL A 98 2.24 -19.39 7.96
CA VAL A 98 2.55 -18.18 7.19
C VAL A 98 1.35 -17.26 7.18
N VAL A 99 1.61 -15.98 7.47
CA VAL A 99 0.66 -14.88 7.31
C VAL A 99 1.22 -13.91 6.28
N VAL A 100 0.40 -13.51 5.31
CA VAL A 100 0.73 -12.51 4.30
C VAL A 100 -0.21 -11.33 4.50
N VAL A 101 0.34 -10.15 4.80
CA VAL A 101 -0.40 -8.93 5.11
C VAL A 101 0.13 -7.74 4.35
N GLY A 102 -0.72 -6.72 4.21
CA GLY A 102 -0.33 -5.40 3.72
C GLY A 102 -1.13 -4.97 2.51
N ASP A 103 -0.61 -3.98 1.79
CA ASP A 103 -1.24 -3.38 0.62
C ASP A 103 -0.88 -4.16 -0.65
N PHE A 104 -1.87 -4.79 -1.27
CA PHE A 104 -1.69 -5.58 -2.48
C PHE A 104 -1.80 -4.74 -3.75
N ASN A 105 -2.28 -3.49 -3.67
CA ASN A 105 -2.58 -2.62 -4.81
C ASN A 105 -3.34 -3.36 -5.92
N SER A 106 -4.26 -4.25 -5.53
CA SER A 106 -5.10 -5.01 -6.45
C SER A 106 -6.31 -5.54 -5.71
N GLN A 107 -7.46 -5.63 -6.36
CA GLN A 107 -8.67 -6.27 -5.84
C GLN A 107 -9.32 -7.23 -6.84
N GLY A 108 -10.44 -7.84 -6.45
CA GLY A 108 -11.18 -8.76 -7.33
C GLY A 108 -10.45 -10.09 -7.54
N ASN A 109 -10.48 -10.60 -8.76
CA ASN A 109 -9.81 -11.84 -9.15
C ASN A 109 -8.39 -11.55 -9.65
N SER A 110 -7.52 -11.09 -8.75
CA SER A 110 -6.11 -10.83 -9.06
C SER A 110 -5.27 -12.12 -9.12
N ALA A 111 -4.16 -12.09 -9.85
CA ALA A 111 -3.20 -13.18 -9.97
C ALA A 111 -2.52 -13.48 -8.64
N VAL A 112 -2.30 -12.45 -7.81
CA VAL A 112 -1.76 -12.65 -6.46
C VAL A 112 -2.75 -13.42 -5.59
N ARG A 113 -4.03 -13.03 -5.60
CA ARG A 113 -5.10 -13.76 -4.92
C ARG A 113 -5.20 -15.20 -5.44
N HIS A 114 -5.15 -15.38 -6.77
CA HIS A 114 -5.22 -16.70 -7.39
C HIS A 114 -4.00 -17.57 -6.99
N LEU A 115 -2.80 -17.02 -6.95
CA LEU A 115 -1.59 -17.71 -6.47
C LEU A 115 -1.72 -18.14 -4.99
N LEU A 116 -2.28 -17.30 -4.13
CA LEU A 116 -2.42 -17.59 -2.70
C LEU A 116 -3.49 -18.65 -2.45
N LEU A 117 -4.67 -18.52 -3.06
CA LEU A 117 -5.80 -19.41 -2.82
C LEU A 117 -5.70 -20.74 -3.58
N ASN A 118 -5.23 -20.71 -4.83
CA ASN A 118 -5.18 -21.89 -5.71
C ASN A 118 -3.76 -22.43 -5.89
N GLN A 119 -2.76 -21.82 -5.25
CA GLN A 119 -1.35 -22.24 -5.26
C GLN A 119 -0.65 -22.18 -6.63
N GLU A 120 -1.38 -21.79 -7.69
CA GLU A 120 -0.92 -21.79 -9.07
C GLU A 120 -1.53 -20.63 -9.85
N VAL A 121 -0.76 -20.05 -10.78
CA VAL A 121 -1.25 -19.13 -11.83
C VAL A 121 -0.70 -19.62 -13.17
N THR A 122 -1.59 -19.97 -14.09
CA THR A 122 -1.21 -20.47 -15.43
C THR A 122 -1.15 -19.34 -16.47
N PRO A 123 -0.55 -19.56 -17.65
CA PRO A 123 -0.53 -18.57 -18.73
C PRO A 123 -1.91 -18.15 -19.26
N GLU A 124 -2.95 -18.93 -19.01
CA GLU A 124 -4.33 -18.69 -19.43
C GLU A 124 -5.09 -17.79 -18.44
N PHE A 125 -4.58 -17.63 -17.22
CA PHE A 125 -5.21 -16.76 -16.21
C PHE A 125 -5.23 -15.30 -16.67
N ARG A 126 -6.34 -14.63 -16.38
CA ARG A 126 -6.59 -13.20 -16.66
C ARG A 126 -7.21 -12.54 -15.44
N GLU A 127 -6.66 -11.40 -15.04
CA GLU A 127 -7.23 -10.62 -13.94
C GLU A 127 -8.56 -9.98 -14.34
N SER A 128 -9.44 -9.82 -13.35
CA SER A 128 -10.73 -9.16 -13.50
C SER A 128 -11.25 -8.63 -12.16
N GLY A 129 -12.16 -7.65 -12.21
CA GLY A 129 -12.82 -7.12 -11.01
C GLY A 129 -12.07 -5.99 -10.29
N ASP A 130 -10.93 -5.54 -10.83
CA ASP A 130 -10.25 -4.34 -10.36
C ASP A 130 -10.58 -3.12 -11.26
N PRO A 131 -11.34 -2.13 -10.77
CA PRO A 131 -11.67 -0.92 -11.53
C PRO A 131 -10.48 0.01 -11.74
N THR A 132 -9.37 -0.17 -11.02
CA THR A 132 -8.15 0.63 -11.14
C THR A 132 -7.23 0.15 -12.26
N GLU A 133 -7.46 -1.05 -12.79
CA GLU A 133 -6.67 -1.66 -13.88
C GLU A 133 -7.24 -1.38 -15.28
N ARG A 134 -7.65 -0.13 -15.53
CA ARG A 134 -8.24 0.25 -16.83
C ARG A 134 -7.24 0.04 -17.96
N GLY A 135 -7.69 -0.61 -19.03
CA GLY A 135 -6.90 -0.81 -20.26
C GLY A 135 -5.99 -2.03 -20.25
N VAL A 136 -5.89 -2.76 -19.12
CA VAL A 136 -5.12 -4.01 -19.04
C VAL A 136 -5.96 -5.25 -18.73
N GLN A 137 -7.29 -5.08 -18.65
CA GLN A 137 -8.18 -6.22 -18.48
C GLN A 137 -8.01 -7.25 -19.60
N GLY A 138 -7.90 -8.53 -19.23
CA GLY A 138 -7.73 -9.61 -20.20
C GLY A 138 -6.31 -9.76 -20.77
N GLN A 139 -5.33 -8.99 -20.29
CA GLN A 139 -3.93 -9.20 -20.64
C GLN A 139 -3.34 -10.46 -19.97
N GLN A 140 -2.43 -11.13 -20.67
CA GLN A 140 -1.70 -12.26 -20.14
C GLN A 140 -0.73 -11.81 -19.04
N ILE A 141 -0.87 -12.37 -17.84
CA ILE A 141 -0.06 -11.98 -16.67
C ILE A 141 1.32 -12.66 -16.65
N THR A 142 1.40 -13.91 -17.12
CA THR A 142 2.64 -14.69 -17.13
C THR A 142 2.73 -15.59 -18.36
N SER A 143 3.94 -15.80 -18.89
CA SER A 143 4.22 -16.76 -19.97
C SER A 143 4.48 -18.18 -19.47
N LYS A 144 4.69 -18.35 -18.16
CA LYS A 144 4.96 -19.65 -17.53
C LYS A 144 4.09 -19.79 -16.30
N THR A 145 3.66 -21.02 -16.04
CA THR A 145 3.00 -21.38 -14.80
C THR A 145 3.85 -20.98 -13.59
N ARG A 146 3.24 -20.29 -12.63
CA ARG A 146 3.82 -19.97 -11.32
C ARG A 146 3.14 -20.80 -10.26
N LYS A 147 3.92 -21.55 -9.47
CA LYS A 147 3.42 -22.40 -8.37
C LYS A 147 4.09 -22.02 -7.06
N GLN A 148 3.37 -22.15 -5.96
CA GLN A 148 3.90 -22.09 -4.61
C GLN A 148 3.50 -23.37 -3.83
N THR A 149 4.28 -23.73 -2.82
CA THR A 149 4.09 -24.97 -2.03
C THR A 149 4.06 -24.70 -0.51
N VAL A 150 3.89 -23.45 -0.12
CA VAL A 150 3.90 -23.01 1.29
C VAL A 150 2.62 -23.47 1.99
N GLY A 151 1.49 -23.43 1.29
CA GLY A 151 0.21 -23.94 1.77
C GLY A 151 -0.96 -23.34 1.01
N PRO A 152 -2.17 -23.90 1.14
CA PRO A 152 -3.36 -23.18 0.74
C PRO A 152 -3.55 -22.00 1.70
N PHE A 153 -3.77 -20.81 1.15
CA PHE A 153 -4.10 -19.64 1.94
C PHE A 153 -5.62 -19.41 1.94
N GLN A 154 -6.08 -18.66 2.93
CA GLN A 154 -7.41 -18.06 2.95
C GLN A 154 -7.31 -16.59 3.34
N ASP A 155 -8.18 -15.75 2.78
CA ASP A 155 -8.37 -14.36 3.16
C ASP A 155 -9.22 -14.29 4.45
N ALA A 156 -8.69 -13.68 5.50
CA ALA A 156 -9.32 -13.58 6.80
C ALA A 156 -10.62 -12.77 6.78
N TYR A 157 -10.65 -11.66 6.04
CA TYR A 157 -11.86 -10.83 5.94
C TYR A 157 -12.90 -11.51 5.04
N ALA A 158 -12.50 -12.12 3.93
CA ALA A 158 -13.45 -12.90 3.12
C ALA A 158 -14.09 -14.06 3.91
N ARG A 159 -13.33 -14.72 4.80
CA ARG A 159 -13.87 -15.75 5.72
C ARG A 159 -14.84 -15.13 6.74
N ALA A 160 -14.47 -14.02 7.37
CA ALA A 160 -15.32 -13.41 8.39
C ALA A 160 -16.63 -12.82 7.83
N TYR A 161 -16.60 -12.36 6.58
CA TYR A 161 -17.73 -11.75 5.88
C TYR A 161 -18.38 -12.69 4.86
N GLU A 162 -18.37 -14.01 5.07
CA GLU A 162 -18.90 -15.02 4.12
C GLU A 162 -20.26 -14.71 3.47
N SER A 163 -21.13 -13.98 4.17
CA SER A 163 -22.44 -13.56 3.69
C SER A 163 -22.44 -12.31 2.80
N GLY A 164 -21.30 -11.69 2.52
CA GLY A 164 -21.21 -10.41 1.82
C GLY A 164 -19.82 -10.05 1.28
N PRO A 165 -19.68 -8.86 0.67
CA PRO A 165 -18.38 -8.36 0.24
C PRO A 165 -17.52 -8.02 1.46
N SER A 166 -16.21 -8.23 1.33
CA SER A 166 -15.25 -7.68 2.30
C SER A 166 -15.35 -6.15 2.32
N PRO A 167 -15.18 -5.51 3.48
CA PRO A 167 -15.20 -4.06 3.57
C PRO A 167 -14.09 -3.42 2.72
N ALA A 168 -14.36 -2.22 2.23
CA ALA A 168 -13.34 -1.40 1.60
C ALA A 168 -12.28 -1.02 2.62
N THR A 169 -11.01 -1.08 2.20
CA THR A 169 -9.86 -0.64 2.99
C THR A 169 -9.27 0.65 2.45
N LEU A 170 -9.77 1.15 1.32
CA LEU A 170 -9.49 2.46 0.75
C LEU A 170 -10.82 3.15 0.47
N VAL A 171 -11.08 4.29 1.12
CA VAL A 171 -12.32 5.07 0.94
C VAL A 171 -11.97 6.54 0.74
N VAL A 172 -11.84 6.92 -0.53
CA VAL A 172 -11.19 8.17 -0.93
C VAL A 172 -11.97 8.85 -2.06
N PRO A 173 -11.79 10.14 -2.31
CA PRO A 173 -12.43 10.77 -3.47
C PRO A 173 -11.95 10.16 -4.79
N LEU A 174 -12.86 10.00 -5.77
CA LEU A 174 -12.48 9.66 -7.14
C LEU A 174 -11.85 10.88 -7.80
N LEU A 175 -10.56 10.78 -8.16
CA LEU A 175 -9.73 11.91 -8.62
C LEU A 175 -9.02 11.65 -9.94
N ASP A 176 -8.94 10.40 -10.38
CA ASP A 176 -8.14 10.01 -11.54
C ASP A 176 -8.65 10.69 -12.82
N ASP A 177 -9.95 10.67 -13.06
CA ASP A 177 -10.60 11.32 -14.21
C ASP A 177 -10.60 12.85 -14.14
N LYS A 178 -10.40 13.42 -12.95
CA LYS A 178 -10.31 14.87 -12.72
C LYS A 178 -8.91 15.41 -12.93
N MET A 179 -7.90 14.61 -12.57
CA MET A 179 -6.52 15.06 -12.55
C MET A 179 -5.73 14.71 -13.80
N VAL A 180 -6.07 13.60 -14.47
CA VAL A 180 -5.40 13.18 -15.69
C VAL A 180 -6.39 12.79 -16.78
N HIS A 181 -6.04 13.12 -18.03
CA HIS A 181 -6.74 12.64 -19.21
C HIS A 181 -6.50 11.14 -19.36
N GLN A 182 -7.57 10.34 -19.32
CA GLN A 182 -7.50 8.87 -19.32
C GLN A 182 -6.80 8.30 -20.56
N ASP A 183 -6.92 8.98 -21.72
CA ASP A 183 -6.35 8.50 -22.99
C ASP A 183 -4.85 8.79 -23.12
N THR A 184 -4.37 9.89 -22.53
CA THR A 184 -2.99 10.38 -22.71
C THR A 184 -2.15 10.30 -21.46
N GLY A 185 -2.76 10.14 -20.29
CA GLY A 185 -2.13 10.29 -18.98
C GLY A 185 -1.66 11.71 -18.67
N ALA A 186 -1.99 12.69 -19.52
CA ALA A 186 -1.59 14.08 -19.33
C ALA A 186 -2.40 14.75 -18.23
N ILE A 187 -1.78 15.65 -17.47
CA ILE A 187 -2.46 16.46 -16.46
C ILE A 187 -3.58 17.31 -17.10
N THR A 188 -4.72 17.46 -16.42
CA THR A 188 -5.84 18.25 -16.94
C THR A 188 -5.58 19.76 -16.85
N ALA A 189 -6.31 20.54 -17.66
CA ALA A 189 -6.24 22.00 -17.63
C ALA A 189 -6.64 22.56 -16.25
N ASP A 190 -7.65 21.98 -15.61
CA ASP A 190 -8.15 22.42 -14.31
C ASP A 190 -7.09 22.24 -13.21
N VAL A 191 -6.39 21.09 -13.19
CA VAL A 191 -5.26 20.89 -12.27
C VAL A 191 -4.13 21.86 -12.58
N THR A 192 -3.82 22.08 -13.85
CA THR A 192 -2.78 23.05 -14.26
C THR A 192 -3.10 24.45 -13.73
N GLU A 193 -4.36 24.88 -13.78
CA GLU A 193 -4.81 26.15 -13.22
C GLU A 193 -4.67 26.18 -11.69
N GLN A 194 -5.08 25.12 -10.98
CA GLN A 194 -4.94 25.06 -9.52
C GLN A 194 -3.47 25.05 -9.07
N VAL A 195 -2.60 24.34 -9.78
CA VAL A 195 -1.15 24.33 -9.54
C VAL A 195 -0.55 25.72 -9.81
N ARG A 196 -1.01 26.43 -10.84
CA ARG A 196 -0.60 27.82 -11.12
C ARG A 196 -1.03 28.78 -10.02
N LYS A 197 -2.25 28.64 -9.51
CA LYS A 197 -2.74 29.43 -8.36
C LYS A 197 -1.88 29.19 -7.12
N MET A 198 -1.51 27.93 -6.85
CA MET A 198 -0.62 27.56 -5.76
C MET A 198 0.78 28.16 -5.94
N PHE A 199 1.38 28.05 -7.13
CA PHE A 199 2.67 28.68 -7.46
C PHE A 199 2.66 30.19 -7.15
N GLY A 200 1.61 30.89 -7.58
CA GLY A 200 1.46 32.33 -7.36
C GLY A 200 1.29 32.77 -5.91
N LYS A 201 1.04 31.84 -4.97
CA LYS A 201 1.01 32.15 -3.52
C LYS A 201 2.40 32.21 -2.89
N PHE A 202 3.37 31.53 -3.49
CA PHE A 202 4.73 31.46 -2.97
C PHE A 202 5.72 32.27 -3.81
N SER A 203 5.46 32.46 -5.11
CA SER A 203 6.27 33.30 -5.99
C SER A 203 5.96 34.79 -5.80
N SER A 204 6.90 35.55 -5.27
CA SER A 204 6.77 36.99 -5.05
C SER A 204 6.60 37.80 -6.34
N ASP A 205 7.26 37.40 -7.43
CA ASP A 205 7.18 38.06 -8.75
C ASP A 205 6.24 37.37 -9.75
N ARG A 206 5.65 36.23 -9.35
CA ARG A 206 4.80 35.35 -10.16
C ARG A 206 5.48 34.74 -11.39
N GLN A 207 6.80 34.85 -11.51
CA GLN A 207 7.60 34.29 -12.59
C GLN A 207 8.41 33.09 -12.09
N VAL A 208 9.07 33.25 -10.93
CA VAL A 208 9.94 32.23 -10.34
C VAL A 208 9.71 32.11 -8.84
N MET A 209 10.00 30.95 -8.27
CA MET A 209 10.17 30.76 -6.83
C MET A 209 11.65 30.64 -6.52
N THR A 210 12.18 31.56 -5.74
CA THR A 210 13.52 31.47 -5.13
C THR A 210 13.60 30.28 -4.17
N ARG A 211 14.81 29.83 -3.84
CA ARG A 211 15.01 28.74 -2.88
C ARG A 211 14.23 28.91 -1.56
N PRO A 212 14.22 30.08 -0.89
CA PRO A 212 13.41 30.27 0.32
C PRO A 212 11.90 30.10 0.09
N GLU A 213 11.38 30.55 -1.05
CA GLU A 213 9.96 30.39 -1.41
C GLU A 213 9.61 28.92 -1.69
N VAL A 214 10.51 28.18 -2.34
CA VAL A 214 10.38 26.72 -2.52
C VAL A 214 10.37 26.01 -1.17
N GLU A 215 11.27 26.37 -0.26
CA GLU A 215 11.30 25.82 1.10
C GLU A 215 10.03 26.15 1.89
N GLN A 216 9.48 27.37 1.74
CA GLN A 216 8.21 27.76 2.36
C GLN A 216 7.02 26.94 1.83
N TRP A 217 6.94 26.72 0.52
CA TRP A 217 5.95 25.82 -0.07
C TRP A 217 6.08 24.41 0.50
N LEU A 218 7.28 23.84 0.50
CA LEU A 218 7.54 22.48 0.98
C LEU A 218 7.22 22.33 2.48
N LEU A 219 7.53 23.33 3.30
CA LEU A 219 7.12 23.39 4.71
C LEU A 219 5.60 23.41 4.86
N THR A 220 4.91 24.14 3.99
CA THR A 220 3.45 24.28 4.06
C THR A 220 2.76 22.94 3.85
N ILE A 221 3.18 22.18 2.83
CA ILE A 221 2.57 20.88 2.48
C ILE A 221 3.12 19.72 3.33
N ASN A 222 4.41 19.68 3.64
CA ASN A 222 5.03 18.54 4.35
C ASN A 222 5.15 18.72 5.87
N LYS A 223 4.94 19.94 6.36
CA LYS A 223 5.20 20.40 7.75
C LYS A 223 6.67 20.33 8.20
N VAL A 224 7.52 19.62 7.46
CA VAL A 224 8.95 19.42 7.75
C VAL A 224 9.72 19.43 6.43
N LEU A 225 10.80 20.21 6.36
CA LEU A 225 11.71 20.22 5.20
C LEU A 225 12.44 18.89 5.03
N GLY A 226 12.75 18.54 3.78
CA GLY A 226 13.43 17.29 3.43
C GLY A 226 12.51 16.06 3.34
N ARG A 227 11.23 16.19 3.72
CA ARG A 227 10.21 15.16 3.55
C ARG A 227 9.50 15.32 2.21
N GLY A 228 8.95 14.22 1.70
CA GLY A 228 8.16 14.23 0.45
C GLY A 228 8.98 13.88 -0.78
N SER A 229 8.34 13.42 -1.86
CA SER A 229 8.96 13.32 -3.18
C SER A 229 8.97 14.66 -3.87
N GLU A 230 8.01 15.52 -3.55
CA GLU A 230 7.88 16.91 -3.95
C GLU A 230 9.18 17.66 -3.63
N TYR A 231 9.71 17.50 -2.41
CA TYR A 231 11.02 18.06 -2.01
C TYR A 231 12.15 17.57 -2.92
N ARG A 232 12.30 16.25 -3.09
CA ARG A 232 13.38 15.67 -3.90
C ARG A 232 13.26 16.07 -5.36
N SER A 233 12.04 16.06 -5.90
CA SER A 233 11.68 16.45 -7.25
C SER A 233 11.97 17.92 -7.50
N ALA A 234 11.69 18.80 -6.54
CA ALA A 234 12.00 20.22 -6.63
C ALA A 234 13.52 20.48 -6.56
N MET A 235 14.20 19.89 -5.57
CA MET A 235 15.66 20.04 -5.42
C MET A 235 16.41 19.53 -6.65
N LYS A 236 16.01 18.37 -7.18
CA LYS A 236 16.59 17.79 -8.40
C LYS A 236 16.46 18.72 -9.60
N ARG A 237 15.30 19.37 -9.80
CA ARG A 237 15.07 20.30 -10.92
C ARG A 237 15.93 21.55 -10.81
N MET A 238 16.03 22.12 -9.61
CA MET A 238 16.90 23.27 -9.34
C MET A 238 18.38 22.92 -9.60
N GLU A 239 18.82 21.73 -9.18
CA GLU A 239 20.17 21.22 -9.42
C GLU A 239 20.44 21.00 -10.92
N GLU A 240 19.54 20.33 -11.65
CA GLU A 240 19.68 20.04 -13.09
C GLU A 240 19.78 21.32 -13.94
N ARG A 241 19.12 22.42 -13.53
CA ARG A 241 19.22 23.72 -14.21
C ARG A 241 20.42 24.55 -13.77
N GLY A 242 21.09 24.18 -12.67
CA GLY A 242 22.11 25.02 -12.05
C GLY A 242 21.55 26.37 -11.57
N ALA A 243 20.28 26.41 -11.16
CA ALA A 243 19.57 27.63 -10.80
C ALA A 243 19.12 27.61 -9.32
N GLU A 244 19.20 28.76 -8.65
CA GLU A 244 18.68 28.93 -7.28
C GLU A 244 17.18 29.25 -7.22
N HIS A 245 16.48 29.05 -8.34
CA HIS A 245 15.04 29.30 -8.46
C HIS A 245 14.36 28.23 -9.31
N MET A 246 13.04 28.16 -9.18
CA MET A 246 12.17 27.23 -9.89
C MET A 246 11.12 28.02 -10.70
N THR A 247 10.97 27.74 -12.00
CA THR A 247 9.89 28.35 -12.81
C THR A 247 8.57 27.64 -12.57
N PHE A 248 7.48 28.18 -13.14
CA PHE A 248 6.20 27.48 -13.12
C PHE A 248 6.27 26.11 -13.82
N ASP A 249 7.00 25.97 -14.93
CA ASP A 249 7.10 24.70 -15.65
C ASP A 249 7.84 23.63 -14.84
N ASP A 250 8.91 24.04 -14.13
CA ASP A 250 9.61 23.17 -13.19
C ASP A 250 8.64 22.71 -12.08
N PHE A 251 7.85 23.63 -11.53
CA PHE A 251 6.87 23.34 -10.50
C PHE A 251 5.75 22.41 -10.98
N LEU A 252 5.16 22.69 -12.15
CA LEU A 252 4.13 21.88 -12.76
C LEU A 252 4.61 20.45 -12.99
N SER A 253 5.83 20.29 -13.50
CA SER A 253 6.37 18.97 -13.78
C SER A 253 6.63 18.15 -12.50
N VAL A 254 6.83 18.78 -11.33
CA VAL A 254 6.82 18.06 -10.04
C VAL A 254 5.49 17.35 -9.87
N TYR A 255 4.38 18.06 -10.02
CA TYR A 255 3.03 17.51 -9.88
C TYR A 255 2.66 16.51 -10.98
N GLU A 256 3.10 16.72 -12.22
CA GLU A 256 2.97 15.70 -13.28
C GLU A 256 3.67 14.39 -12.90
N SER A 257 4.84 14.48 -12.25
CA SER A 257 5.57 13.29 -11.78
C SER A 257 4.81 12.58 -10.66
N GLU A 258 4.21 13.32 -9.73
CA GLU A 258 3.39 12.75 -8.64
C GLU A 258 2.14 12.03 -9.20
N LEU A 259 1.42 12.66 -10.13
CA LEU A 259 0.24 12.08 -10.77
C LEU A 259 0.58 10.84 -11.61
N LYS A 260 1.71 10.85 -12.31
CA LYS A 260 2.21 9.69 -13.05
C LYS A 260 2.55 8.50 -12.14
N GLU A 261 2.93 8.78 -10.90
CA GLU A 261 3.14 7.76 -9.86
C GLU A 261 1.84 7.36 -9.15
N GLY A 262 0.68 7.88 -9.57
CA GLY A 262 -0.64 7.54 -9.02
C GLY A 262 -0.99 8.24 -7.71
N LYS A 263 -0.26 9.30 -7.32
CA LYS A 263 -0.44 9.98 -6.01
C LYS A 263 -1.51 11.07 -6.05
N PHE A 264 -2.68 10.74 -6.61
CA PHE A 264 -3.78 11.69 -6.76
C PHE A 264 -4.18 12.36 -5.44
N TRP A 265 -4.27 11.59 -4.35
CA TRP A 265 -4.67 12.11 -3.05
C TRP A 265 -3.62 12.96 -2.34
N GLY A 266 -2.32 12.73 -2.64
CA GLY A 266 -1.25 13.62 -2.19
C GLY A 266 -1.37 15.00 -2.86
N VAL A 267 -1.61 15.02 -4.17
CA VAL A 267 -1.85 16.25 -4.93
C VAL A 267 -3.13 16.96 -4.46
N GLU A 268 -4.21 16.20 -4.20
CA GLU A 268 -5.45 16.74 -3.62
C GLU A 268 -5.21 17.45 -2.29
N TYR A 269 -4.44 16.83 -1.40
CA TYR A 269 -4.09 17.40 -0.11
C TYR A 269 -3.29 18.70 -0.27
N ASP A 270 -2.26 18.70 -1.11
CA ASP A 270 -1.44 19.88 -1.37
C ASP A 270 -2.29 21.07 -1.86
N LEU A 271 -3.15 20.82 -2.85
CA LEU A 271 -4.09 21.82 -3.37
C LEU A 271 -5.04 22.30 -2.28
N GLY A 272 -5.61 21.40 -1.49
CA GLY A 272 -6.47 21.72 -0.35
C GLY A 272 -5.79 22.63 0.68
N VAL A 273 -4.59 22.26 1.12
CA VAL A 273 -3.82 23.01 2.11
C VAL A 273 -3.44 24.39 1.60
N VAL A 274 -2.99 24.49 0.34
CA VAL A 274 -2.51 25.76 -0.20
C VAL A 274 -3.64 26.63 -0.71
N ASN A 275 -4.53 26.11 -1.56
CA ASN A 275 -5.58 26.89 -2.23
C ASN A 275 -6.86 27.02 -1.40
N GLY A 276 -7.02 26.23 -0.34
CA GLY A 276 -8.25 26.13 0.46
C GLY A 276 -9.30 25.18 -0.14
N GLN A 277 -8.99 24.57 -1.30
CA GLN A 277 -9.85 23.58 -1.97
C GLN A 277 -8.97 22.67 -2.85
N GLY A 278 -9.32 21.38 -2.90
CA GLY A 278 -8.77 20.43 -3.86
C GLY A 278 -9.64 20.30 -5.12
N MET A 279 -9.44 19.21 -5.85
CA MET A 279 -10.15 18.83 -7.08
C MET A 279 -11.41 18.00 -6.82
N ALA A 280 -11.54 17.36 -5.66
CA ALA A 280 -12.71 16.52 -5.41
C ALA A 280 -13.98 17.37 -5.19
N GLU A 281 -15.05 17.02 -5.89
CA GLU A 281 -16.34 17.71 -5.84
C GLU A 281 -17.04 17.48 -4.49
N PRO A 282 -17.55 18.53 -3.83
CA PRO A 282 -18.38 18.35 -2.64
C PRO A 282 -19.58 17.44 -2.92
N GLY A 283 -19.76 16.40 -2.10
CA GLY A 283 -20.87 15.46 -2.23
C GLY A 283 -20.72 14.36 -3.29
N SER A 284 -19.62 14.31 -4.05
CA SER A 284 -19.36 13.16 -4.93
C SER A 284 -19.18 11.88 -4.09
N PRO A 285 -19.73 10.72 -4.52
CA PRO A 285 -19.52 9.47 -3.82
C PRO A 285 -18.03 9.13 -3.75
N PRO A 286 -17.55 8.52 -2.66
CA PRO A 286 -16.16 8.08 -2.58
C PRO A 286 -15.92 6.91 -3.54
N PHE A 287 -14.69 6.81 -4.02
CA PHE A 287 -14.10 5.59 -4.53
C PHE A 287 -13.84 4.64 -3.36
N GLU A 288 -14.29 3.40 -3.51
CA GLU A 288 -14.12 2.32 -2.54
C GLU A 288 -13.33 1.17 -3.17
N ALA A 289 -12.26 0.75 -2.51
CA ALA A 289 -11.47 -0.42 -2.90
C ALA A 289 -10.99 -1.22 -1.69
N THR A 290 -10.67 -2.49 -1.91
CA THR A 290 -10.05 -3.37 -0.91
C THR A 290 -8.63 -3.70 -1.39
N PHE A 291 -7.62 -3.02 -0.86
CA PHE A 291 -6.22 -3.28 -1.20
C PHE A 291 -5.44 -3.91 -0.05
N ASP A 292 -5.82 -3.62 1.18
CA ASP A 292 -5.23 -4.24 2.37
C ASP A 292 -5.88 -5.59 2.68
N TYR A 293 -5.07 -6.65 2.71
CA TYR A 293 -5.52 -8.00 2.98
C TYR A 293 -4.71 -8.67 4.09
N VAL A 294 -5.31 -9.69 4.71
CA VAL A 294 -4.64 -10.62 5.62
C VAL A 294 -4.93 -12.05 5.15
N TYR A 295 -3.95 -12.68 4.51
CA TYR A 295 -3.99 -14.09 4.13
C TYR A 295 -3.24 -14.94 5.15
N TYR A 296 -3.74 -16.15 5.41
CA TYR A 296 -3.12 -17.08 6.35
C TYR A 296 -3.18 -18.51 5.83
N THR A 297 -2.21 -19.35 6.20
CA THR A 297 -2.20 -20.78 5.87
C THR A 297 -3.23 -21.54 6.70
N THR A 298 -4.23 -22.13 6.06
CA THR A 298 -5.40 -22.73 6.73
C THR A 298 -5.13 -24.04 7.47
N GLN A 299 -4.00 -24.69 7.15
CA GLN A 299 -3.60 -25.95 7.78
C GLN A 299 -3.04 -25.74 9.20
N THR A 300 -2.53 -24.54 9.48
CA THR A 300 -1.77 -24.25 10.71
C THR A 300 -2.36 -23.09 11.52
N LEU A 301 -3.27 -22.32 10.92
CA LEU A 301 -3.92 -21.17 11.55
C LEU A 301 -5.43 -21.19 11.29
N LYS A 302 -6.19 -20.65 12.24
CA LYS A 302 -7.63 -20.40 12.15
C LYS A 302 -7.91 -18.94 12.48
N VAL A 303 -8.82 -18.30 11.75
CA VAL A 303 -9.31 -16.97 12.10
C VAL A 303 -10.26 -17.08 13.28
N HIS A 304 -9.98 -16.33 14.35
CA HIS A 304 -10.84 -16.22 15.51
C HIS A 304 -11.80 -15.03 15.39
N SER A 305 -11.26 -13.86 15.01
CA SER A 305 -12.05 -12.64 14.84
C SER A 305 -11.34 -11.66 13.90
N VAL A 306 -12.12 -10.74 13.34
CA VAL A 306 -11.64 -9.57 12.59
C VAL A 306 -12.23 -8.31 13.20
N GLN A 307 -11.52 -7.20 13.08
CA GLN A 307 -12.05 -5.89 13.48
C GLN A 307 -12.89 -5.30 12.34
N GLU A 308 -14.02 -4.69 12.68
CA GLU A 308 -14.77 -3.85 11.76
C GLU A 308 -13.89 -2.66 11.31
N VAL A 309 -13.75 -2.47 10.00
CA VAL A 309 -12.85 -1.47 9.42
C VAL A 309 -13.34 -0.04 9.71
N LEU A 310 -14.65 0.18 9.57
CA LEU A 310 -15.36 1.40 9.93
C LEU A 310 -16.69 1.02 10.53
N THR A 311 -17.09 1.67 11.62
CA THR A 311 -18.46 1.57 12.12
C THR A 311 -19.46 2.10 11.09
N GLN A 312 -20.73 1.74 11.23
CA GLN A 312 -21.79 2.28 10.37
C GLN A 312 -21.86 3.82 10.39
N ALA A 313 -21.63 4.45 11.54
CA ALA A 313 -21.64 5.89 11.70
C ALA A 313 -20.46 6.55 10.97
N GLU A 314 -19.26 5.99 11.11
CA GLU A 314 -18.06 6.45 10.40
C GLU A 314 -18.19 6.28 8.89
N THR A 315 -18.71 5.13 8.46
CA THR A 315 -19.02 4.87 7.04
C THR A 315 -19.95 5.93 6.48
N ALA A 316 -21.03 6.26 7.21
CA ALA A 316 -21.97 7.30 6.80
C ALA A 316 -21.28 8.68 6.75
N ALA A 317 -20.43 9.00 7.73
CA ALA A 317 -19.71 10.27 7.78
C ALA A 317 -18.73 10.44 6.62
N VAL A 318 -17.98 9.40 6.26
CA VAL A 318 -17.06 9.43 5.10
C VAL A 318 -17.86 9.59 3.81
N LYS A 319 -18.95 8.83 3.65
CA LYS A 319 -19.85 8.93 2.48
C LYS A 319 -20.55 10.28 2.37
N SER A 320 -20.76 10.98 3.48
CA SER A 320 -21.34 12.34 3.48
C SER A 320 -20.30 13.46 3.33
N GLY A 321 -19.02 13.12 3.13
CA GLY A 321 -17.96 14.11 2.83
C GLY A 321 -16.86 14.24 3.87
N SER A 322 -16.86 13.46 4.96
CA SER A 322 -15.73 13.39 5.91
C SER A 322 -14.59 12.55 5.32
N ARG A 323 -14.03 13.03 4.20
CA ARG A 323 -13.05 12.36 3.36
C ARG A 323 -11.82 11.90 4.15
N LEU A 324 -11.25 10.75 3.78
CA LEU A 324 -9.97 10.30 4.31
C LEU A 324 -8.80 10.96 3.56
N PRO A 325 -7.68 11.26 4.25
CA PRO A 325 -7.52 11.23 5.70
C PRO A 325 -8.29 12.37 6.41
N ASN A 326 -8.77 12.12 7.63
CA ASN A 326 -9.46 13.09 8.49
C ASN A 326 -8.93 13.06 9.94
N GLU A 327 -9.60 13.78 10.86
CA GLU A 327 -9.16 13.93 12.26
C GLU A 327 -9.06 12.62 13.05
N TRP A 328 -9.86 11.60 12.70
CA TRP A 328 -9.93 10.33 13.40
C TRP A 328 -9.34 9.15 12.59
N HIS A 329 -9.12 9.35 11.29
CA HIS A 329 -8.38 8.44 10.41
C HIS A 329 -7.31 9.19 9.62
N PRO A 330 -6.04 9.18 10.07
CA PRO A 330 -4.98 9.98 9.48
C PRO A 330 -4.40 9.40 8.17
N SER A 331 -5.00 8.34 7.64
CA SER A 331 -4.55 7.59 6.47
C SER A 331 -5.71 7.46 5.48
N ASP A 332 -5.38 7.41 4.19
CA ASP A 332 -6.29 7.06 3.10
C ASP A 332 -6.65 5.57 3.13
N HIS A 333 -5.72 4.73 3.57
CA HIS A 333 -5.96 3.33 3.90
C HIS A 333 -6.49 3.15 5.32
N LEU A 334 -7.46 2.26 5.48
CA LEU A 334 -8.09 1.90 6.74
C LEU A 334 -7.41 0.66 7.35
N PRO A 335 -7.22 0.63 8.68
CA PRO A 335 -6.53 -0.48 9.33
C PRO A 335 -7.34 -1.78 9.24
N VAL A 336 -6.66 -2.86 8.90
CA VAL A 336 -7.18 -4.24 8.99
C VAL A 336 -6.55 -4.95 10.17
N THR A 337 -7.38 -5.57 11.01
CA THR A 337 -6.94 -6.26 12.22
C THR A 337 -7.59 -7.63 12.31
N VAL A 338 -6.78 -8.65 12.59
CA VAL A 338 -7.23 -10.05 12.67
C VAL A 338 -6.62 -10.70 13.90
N THR A 339 -7.43 -11.48 14.63
CA THR A 339 -6.94 -12.43 15.63
C THR A 339 -6.86 -13.81 15.00
N LEU A 340 -5.66 -14.38 14.97
CA LEU A 340 -5.39 -15.73 14.48
C LEU A 340 -5.06 -16.65 15.65
N GLN A 341 -5.53 -17.89 15.57
CA GLN A 341 -5.21 -18.95 16.51
C GLN A 341 -4.41 -20.03 15.79
N PHE A 342 -3.34 -20.54 16.41
CA PHE A 342 -2.69 -21.76 15.94
C PHE A 342 -3.70 -22.90 15.93
N ALA A 343 -3.80 -23.61 14.81
CA ALA A 343 -4.58 -24.84 14.76
C ALA A 343 -3.93 -25.81 15.76
N ALA A 344 -4.70 -26.30 16.73
CA ALA A 344 -4.24 -27.43 17.54
C ALA A 344 -3.91 -28.58 16.60
N GLU A 345 -2.81 -29.28 16.85
CA GLU A 345 -2.63 -30.62 16.27
C GLU A 345 -3.87 -31.41 16.71
N GLU A 346 -4.74 -31.78 15.76
CA GLU A 346 -5.76 -32.79 16.04
C GLU A 346 -4.97 -34.07 16.35
N ALA A 347 -4.84 -34.34 17.66
CA ALA A 347 -4.08 -35.44 18.22
C ALA A 347 -4.65 -36.81 17.83
#